data_AF-A0A3M1M9B2-F1
#
_entry.id   AF-A0A3M1M9B2-F1
#
_cell.length_a   1.000
_cell.length_b   1.000
_cell.length_c   1.000
_cell.angle_alpha   90.00
_cell.angle_beta   90.00
_cell.angle_gamma   90.00
#
_symmetry.space_group_name_H-M   'P 1'
#
loop_
_entity.id
_entity.type
_entity.pdbx_description
1 polymer ?
#
loop_
_entity_poly.entity_id
_entity_poly.type
_entity_poly.pdbx_seq_one_letter_code
_entity_poly.pdbx_strand_id
1 'polypeptide(L)'
;MPKERRSKAEQAAALNEAGLRQYHGWHLEDAIKSFQRAIALDPEQPDYHLNLARALARSGDFDRALHALADFMALEPEGELAERFQAFYGSAMDDVERLLTEKMREAGMGLEEVGAAIQMWLEYRIAIGRRPLRVRKPASWAAALDYTVRKINVHNVTQAAIARYYGVSEQSVGEHHKDLVKTLDLMPCDYRYFVGPENPLDKLVEAAEMLEELERKFQES
;
A
#
# COMPACT_ATOMS: atom_id res chain seq x y z
N MET A 1 -5.07 46.28 1.01
CA MET A 1 -5.66 44.97 0.65
C MET A 1 -5.63 44.09 1.90
N PRO A 2 -6.75 43.90 2.62
CA PRO A 2 -6.76 42.99 3.76
C PRO A 2 -6.60 41.56 3.23
N LYS A 3 -5.61 40.81 3.73
CA LYS A 3 -5.48 39.37 3.45
C LYS A 3 -6.74 38.71 4.00
N GLU A 4 -7.62 38.22 3.13
CA GLU A 4 -8.79 37.44 3.51
C GLU A 4 -8.33 36.29 4.42
N ARG A 5 -8.83 36.27 5.66
CA ARG A 5 -8.61 35.15 6.57
C ARG A 5 -9.35 33.95 5.98
N ARG A 6 -8.60 32.98 5.46
CA ARG A 6 -9.16 31.71 5.00
C ARG A 6 -10.03 31.09 6.08
N SER A 7 -11.19 30.55 5.72
CA SER A 7 -12.04 29.80 6.63
C SER A 7 -11.31 28.55 7.16
N LYS A 8 -11.77 27.97 8.28
CA LYS A 8 -11.17 26.73 8.79
C LYS A 8 -11.23 25.59 7.76
N ALA A 9 -12.34 25.49 7.01
CA ALA A 9 -12.51 24.51 5.95
C ALA A 9 -11.49 24.70 4.80
N GLU A 10 -11.27 25.93 4.35
CA GLU A 10 -10.25 26.23 3.32
C GLU A 10 -8.83 25.93 3.80
N GLN A 11 -8.55 26.18 5.08
CA GLN A 11 -7.26 25.83 5.68
C GLN A 11 -7.08 24.30 5.78
N ALA A 12 -8.14 23.57 6.16
CA ALA A 12 -8.15 22.11 6.21
C ALA A 12 -7.91 21.50 4.82
N ALA A 13 -8.61 21.99 3.79
CA ALA A 13 -8.44 21.55 2.41
C ALA A 13 -7.01 21.77 1.91
N ALA A 14 -6.41 22.94 2.18
CA ALA A 14 -5.03 23.23 1.80
C ALA A 14 -4.00 22.31 2.51
N LEU A 15 -4.26 21.95 3.78
CA LEU A 15 -3.44 20.97 4.51
C LEU A 15 -3.58 19.57 3.91
N ASN A 16 -4.80 19.14 3.57
CA ASN A 16 -5.02 17.86 2.91
C ASN A 16 -4.33 17.80 1.53
N GLU A 17 -4.38 18.86 0.73
CA GLU A 17 -3.65 18.93 -0.54
C GLU A 17 -2.13 18.86 -0.35
N ALA A 18 -1.59 19.49 0.69
CA ALA A 18 -0.19 19.36 1.05
C ALA A 18 0.15 17.91 1.46
N GLY A 19 -0.71 17.29 2.27
CA GLY A 19 -0.59 15.88 2.66
C GLY A 19 -0.56 14.93 1.46
N LEU A 20 -1.43 15.15 0.46
CA LEU A 20 -1.43 14.35 -0.77
C LEU A 20 -0.13 14.50 -1.56
N ARG A 21 0.42 15.72 -1.68
CA ARG A 21 1.72 15.92 -2.35
C ARG A 21 2.85 15.20 -1.62
N GLN A 22 2.87 15.29 -0.29
CA GLN A 22 3.85 14.60 0.56
C GLN A 22 3.71 13.08 0.42
N TYR A 23 2.49 12.55 0.44
CA TYR A 23 2.18 11.14 0.26
C TYR A 23 2.67 10.59 -1.09
N HIS A 24 2.45 11.33 -2.17
CA HIS A 24 2.94 10.97 -3.51
C HIS A 24 4.46 11.07 -3.63
N GLY A 25 5.09 11.96 -2.86
CA GLY A 25 6.54 12.07 -2.78
C GLY A 25 7.19 11.18 -1.72
N TRP A 26 6.49 10.19 -1.15
CA TRP A 26 7.00 9.30 -0.09
C TRP A 26 7.44 9.97 1.22
N HIS A 27 7.03 11.22 1.47
CA HIS A 27 7.25 11.92 2.74
C HIS A 27 6.12 11.56 3.72
N LEU A 28 6.06 10.28 4.12
CA LEU A 28 4.88 9.70 4.79
C LEU A 28 4.58 10.34 6.15
N GLU A 29 5.60 10.61 6.96
CA GLU A 29 5.42 11.26 8.27
C GLU A 29 4.82 12.66 8.14
N ASP A 30 5.28 13.43 7.16
CA ASP A 30 4.77 14.77 6.91
C ASP A 30 3.35 14.73 6.34
N ALA A 31 3.06 13.77 5.47
CA ALA A 31 1.72 13.53 4.97
C ALA A 31 0.75 13.24 6.12
N ILE A 32 1.12 12.33 7.03
CA ILE A 32 0.34 11.98 8.23
C ILE A 32 0.06 13.22 9.07
N LYS A 33 1.10 14.04 9.37
CA LYS A 33 0.94 15.29 10.14
C LYS A 33 -0.01 16.27 9.44
N SER A 34 0.10 16.41 8.12
CA SER A 34 -0.77 17.28 7.33
C SER A 34 -2.23 16.83 7.37
N PHE A 35 -2.51 15.54 7.20
CA PHE A 35 -3.86 15.00 7.28
C PHE A 35 -4.45 15.13 8.69
N GLN A 36 -3.68 14.84 9.74
CA GLN A 36 -4.11 15.03 11.13
C GLN A 36 -4.49 16.50 11.42
N ARG A 37 -3.73 17.45 10.89
CA ARG A 37 -4.05 18.89 11.02
C ARG A 37 -5.29 19.28 10.22
N ALA A 38 -5.52 18.68 9.05
CA ALA A 38 -6.76 18.88 8.29
C ALA A 38 -7.97 18.38 9.08
N ILE A 39 -7.91 17.17 9.64
CA ILE A 39 -8.95 16.57 10.49
C ILE A 39 -9.22 17.43 11.72
N ALA A 40 -8.19 17.97 12.38
CA ALA A 40 -8.37 18.83 13.55
C ALA A 40 -9.10 20.15 13.26
N LEU A 41 -9.05 20.63 12.02
CA LEU A 41 -9.75 21.85 11.59
C LEU A 41 -11.17 21.57 11.08
N ASP A 42 -11.37 20.40 10.47
CA ASP A 42 -12.61 19.99 9.84
C ASP A 42 -12.77 18.46 9.93
N PRO A 43 -13.28 17.94 11.07
CA PRO A 43 -13.29 16.52 11.37
C PRO A 43 -14.38 15.74 10.62
N GLU A 44 -15.38 16.43 10.06
CA GLU A 44 -16.53 15.81 9.38
C GLU A 44 -16.24 15.49 7.91
N GLN A 45 -15.06 15.84 7.39
CA GLN A 45 -14.66 15.52 6.02
C GLN A 45 -14.08 14.10 5.91
N PRO A 46 -14.79 13.14 5.29
CA PRO A 46 -14.40 11.73 5.27
C PRO A 46 -13.06 11.50 4.54
N ASP A 47 -12.82 12.24 3.47
CA ASP A 47 -11.61 12.08 2.65
C ASP A 47 -10.31 12.32 3.42
N TYR A 48 -10.34 13.14 4.48
CA TYR A 48 -9.14 13.38 5.27
C TYR A 48 -8.76 12.15 6.10
N HIS A 49 -9.75 11.44 6.64
CA HIS A 49 -9.56 10.17 7.34
C HIS A 49 -9.12 9.07 6.38
N LEU A 50 -9.72 9.00 5.19
CA LEU A 50 -9.30 8.06 4.15
C LEU A 50 -7.84 8.30 3.69
N ASN A 51 -7.45 9.55 3.49
CA ASN A 51 -6.08 9.89 3.11
C ASN A 51 -5.08 9.62 4.24
N LEU A 52 -5.47 9.86 5.50
CA LEU A 52 -4.69 9.47 6.66
C LEU A 52 -4.48 7.95 6.71
N ALA A 53 -5.53 7.15 6.53
CA ALA A 53 -5.44 5.69 6.49
C ALA A 53 -4.49 5.21 5.39
N ARG A 54 -4.55 5.80 4.20
CA ARG A 54 -3.64 5.47 3.08
C ARG A 54 -2.19 5.77 3.40
N ALA A 55 -1.90 6.90 4.06
CA ALA A 55 -0.55 7.25 4.46
C ALA A 55 -0.01 6.33 5.56
N LEU A 56 -0.84 5.99 6.55
CA LEU A 56 -0.49 5.08 7.65
C LEU A 56 -0.24 3.65 7.16
N ALA A 57 -1.11 3.12 6.28
CA ALA A 57 -0.90 1.80 5.71
C ALA A 57 0.41 1.72 4.91
N ARG A 58 0.72 2.76 4.13
CA ARG A 58 1.97 2.83 3.38
C ARG A 58 3.21 2.95 4.29
N SER A 59 3.08 3.57 5.46
CA SER A 59 4.16 3.63 6.45
C SER A 59 4.26 2.37 7.31
N GLY A 60 3.43 1.36 7.08
CA GLY A 60 3.38 0.11 7.85
C GLY A 60 2.60 0.19 9.18
N ASP A 61 1.98 1.33 9.49
CA ASP A 61 1.20 1.55 10.72
C ASP A 61 -0.26 1.12 10.49
N PHE A 62 -0.46 -0.19 10.33
CA PHE A 62 -1.76 -0.76 9.98
C PHE A 62 -2.81 -0.58 11.09
N ASP A 63 -2.41 -0.62 12.36
CA ASP A 63 -3.34 -0.42 13.48
C ASP A 63 -3.98 0.98 13.42
N ARG A 64 -3.16 2.02 13.24
CA ARG A 64 -3.69 3.38 13.09
C ARG A 64 -4.40 3.57 11.75
N ALA A 65 -3.98 2.88 10.70
CA ALA A 65 -4.67 2.91 9.41
C ALA A 65 -6.11 2.39 9.55
N LEU A 66 -6.30 1.26 10.25
CA LEU A 66 -7.62 0.72 10.53
C LEU A 66 -8.45 1.73 11.32
N HIS A 67 -7.94 2.29 12.42
CA HIS A 67 -8.65 3.33 13.16
C HIS A 67 -9.13 4.50 12.29
N ALA A 68 -8.27 5.03 11.41
CA ALA A 68 -8.67 6.08 10.48
C ALA A 68 -9.75 5.62 9.47
N LEU A 69 -9.75 4.34 9.07
CA LEU A 69 -10.86 3.78 8.27
C LEU A 69 -12.15 3.64 9.07
N ALA A 70 -12.09 3.34 10.37
CA ALA A 70 -13.27 3.34 11.23
C ALA A 70 -13.87 4.75 11.33
N ASP A 71 -13.04 5.77 11.49
CA ASP A 71 -13.48 7.17 11.49
C ASP A 71 -14.09 7.57 10.13
N PHE A 72 -13.48 7.15 9.01
CA PHE A 72 -14.07 7.31 7.68
C PHE A 72 -15.46 6.67 7.58
N MET A 73 -15.60 5.41 8.00
CA MET A 73 -16.88 4.67 7.93
C MET A 73 -17.94 5.23 8.87
N ALA A 74 -17.56 5.90 9.97
CA ALA A 74 -18.51 6.58 10.84
C ALA A 74 -19.16 7.78 10.13
N LEU A 75 -18.46 8.41 9.19
CA LEU A 75 -18.95 9.55 8.39
C LEU A 75 -19.62 9.11 7.08
N GLU A 76 -19.10 8.06 6.44
CA GLU A 76 -19.67 7.41 5.24
C GLU A 76 -19.94 5.92 5.51
N PRO A 77 -21.08 5.57 6.16
CA PRO A 77 -21.35 4.19 6.58
C PRO A 77 -21.85 3.27 5.46
N GLU A 78 -22.23 3.83 4.31
CA GLU A 78 -22.90 3.11 3.23
C GLU A 78 -22.09 3.12 1.92
N GLY A 79 -22.33 2.11 1.10
CA GLY A 79 -21.75 1.98 -0.25
C GLY A 79 -20.54 1.04 -0.32
N GLU A 80 -20.13 0.73 -1.55
CA GLU A 80 -19.08 -0.26 -1.87
C GLU A 80 -17.76 0.01 -1.13
N LEU A 81 -17.43 1.30 -0.92
CA LEU A 81 -16.20 1.70 -0.24
C LEU A 81 -16.23 1.38 1.26
N ALA A 82 -17.35 1.64 1.93
CA ALA A 82 -17.55 1.30 3.33
C ALA A 82 -17.58 -0.22 3.53
N GLU A 83 -18.34 -0.94 2.69
CA GLU A 83 -18.39 -2.42 2.70
C GLU A 83 -17.00 -3.04 2.54
N ARG A 84 -16.17 -2.48 1.64
CA ARG A 84 -14.79 -2.93 1.44
C ARG A 84 -13.94 -2.81 2.70
N PHE A 85 -14.12 -1.77 3.51
CA PHE A 85 -13.33 -1.54 4.72
C PHE A 85 -13.91 -2.26 5.94
N GLN A 86 -15.24 -2.42 6.01
CA GLN A 86 -15.89 -3.27 7.03
C GLN A 86 -15.33 -4.69 7.02
N ALA A 87 -15.01 -5.22 5.84
CA ALA A 87 -14.42 -6.55 5.71
C ALA A 87 -13.08 -6.72 6.44
N PHE A 88 -12.33 -5.65 6.74
CA PHE A 88 -11.10 -5.74 7.55
C PHE A 88 -11.36 -6.04 9.04
N TYR A 89 -12.58 -5.78 9.52
CA TYR A 89 -12.98 -5.99 10.90
C TYR A 89 -13.70 -7.33 11.10
N GLY A 90 -13.91 -8.08 10.01
CA GLY A 90 -14.41 -9.45 10.07
C GLY A 90 -13.35 -10.41 10.60
N SER A 91 -13.79 -11.50 11.22
CA SER A 91 -12.89 -12.57 11.68
C SER A 91 -12.51 -13.57 10.57
N ALA A 92 -13.09 -13.43 9.38
CA ALA A 92 -12.91 -14.37 8.27
C ALA A 92 -12.10 -13.71 7.15
N MET A 93 -11.17 -14.48 6.59
CA MET A 93 -10.46 -14.13 5.36
C MET A 93 -11.44 -13.95 4.20
N ASP A 94 -11.15 -12.98 3.34
CA ASP A 94 -11.84 -12.90 2.05
C ASP A 94 -11.41 -14.04 1.10
N ASP A 95 -12.13 -14.21 -0.01
CA ASP A 95 -11.85 -15.29 -0.95
C ASP A 95 -10.46 -15.20 -1.61
N VAL A 96 -9.91 -14.00 -1.76
CA VAL A 96 -8.55 -13.80 -2.29
C VAL A 96 -7.53 -14.26 -1.25
N GLU A 97 -7.66 -13.80 -0.01
CA GLU A 97 -6.78 -14.15 1.11
C GLU A 97 -6.78 -15.65 1.39
N ARG A 98 -7.96 -16.28 1.38
CA ARG A 98 -8.11 -17.72 1.57
C ARG A 98 -7.41 -18.51 0.47
N LEU A 99 -7.69 -18.20 -0.79
CA LEU A 99 -7.08 -18.89 -1.94
C LEU A 99 -5.56 -18.68 -1.99
N LEU A 100 -5.11 -17.46 -1.74
CA LEU A 100 -3.69 -17.10 -1.68
C LEU A 100 -2.96 -17.91 -0.60
N THR A 101 -3.52 -17.94 0.61
CA THR A 101 -2.96 -18.69 1.74
C THR A 101 -2.89 -20.18 1.43
N GLU A 102 -3.96 -20.77 0.91
CA GLU A 102 -4.03 -22.19 0.54
C GLU A 102 -2.97 -22.52 -0.51
N LYS A 103 -2.96 -21.79 -1.62
CA LYS A 103 -2.09 -22.06 -2.78
C LYS A 103 -0.62 -21.82 -2.48
N MET A 104 -0.27 -20.75 -1.77
CA MET A 104 1.12 -20.51 -1.41
C MET A 104 1.64 -21.58 -0.44
N ARG A 105 0.83 -22.02 0.53
CA ARG A 105 1.22 -23.11 1.45
C ARG A 105 1.33 -24.45 0.74
N GLU A 106 0.41 -24.78 -0.16
CA GLU A 106 0.49 -25.98 -1.01
C GLU A 106 1.77 -25.98 -1.87
N ALA A 107 2.20 -24.82 -2.35
CA ALA A 107 3.43 -24.64 -3.10
C ALA A 107 4.71 -24.65 -2.23
N GLY A 108 4.58 -24.83 -0.91
CA GLY A 108 5.70 -24.89 0.03
C GLY A 108 6.33 -23.53 0.36
N MET A 109 5.62 -22.42 0.13
CA MET A 109 6.12 -21.08 0.47
C MET A 109 6.21 -20.87 1.99
N GLY A 110 7.19 -20.08 2.42
CA GLY A 110 7.38 -19.75 3.84
C GLY A 110 6.20 -18.94 4.40
N LEU A 111 5.91 -19.09 5.70
CA LEU A 111 4.82 -18.34 6.36
C LEU A 111 5.02 -16.82 6.26
N GLU A 112 6.26 -16.36 6.27
CA GLU A 112 6.60 -14.93 6.13
C GLU A 112 6.23 -14.41 4.74
N GLU A 113 6.46 -15.18 3.68
CA GLU A 113 6.07 -14.81 2.31
C GLU A 113 4.56 -14.82 2.11
N VAL A 114 3.86 -15.79 2.73
CA VAL A 114 2.39 -15.80 2.76
C VAL A 114 1.88 -14.56 3.49
N GLY A 115 2.48 -14.21 4.62
CA GLY A 115 2.18 -12.99 5.38
C GLY A 115 2.41 -11.72 4.55
N ALA A 116 3.52 -11.63 3.84
CA ALA A 116 3.81 -10.51 2.94
C ALA A 116 2.75 -10.37 1.83
N ALA A 117 2.24 -11.49 1.29
CA ALA A 117 1.21 -11.47 0.26
C ALA A 117 -0.16 -11.01 0.79
N ILE A 118 -0.51 -11.43 2.02
CA ILE A 118 -1.72 -10.95 2.72
C ILE A 118 -1.59 -9.46 3.04
N GLN A 119 -0.45 -9.03 3.58
CA GLN A 119 -0.18 -7.62 3.86
C GLN A 119 -0.28 -6.77 2.58
N MET A 120 0.23 -7.26 1.45
CA MET A 120 0.16 -6.57 0.17
C MET A 120 -1.28 -6.37 -0.30
N TRP A 121 -2.11 -7.39 -0.10
CA TRP A 121 -3.52 -7.30 -0.42
C TRP A 121 -4.26 -6.28 0.45
N LEU A 122 -3.98 -6.28 1.77
CA LEU A 122 -4.50 -5.30 2.72
C LEU A 122 -4.09 -3.88 2.32
N GLU A 123 -2.79 -3.63 2.11
CA GLU A 123 -2.30 -2.30 1.72
C GLU A 123 -2.94 -1.85 0.40
N TYR A 124 -3.02 -2.74 -0.60
CA TYR A 124 -3.63 -2.42 -1.90
C TYR A 124 -5.09 -1.96 -1.75
N ARG A 125 -5.90 -2.71 -0.99
CA ARG A 125 -7.31 -2.38 -0.73
C ARG A 125 -7.51 -1.01 -0.07
N ILE A 126 -6.54 -0.55 0.71
CA ILE A 126 -6.52 0.79 1.32
C ILE A 126 -6.02 1.82 0.30
N ALA A 127 -4.87 1.57 -0.33
CA ALA A 127 -4.13 2.50 -1.17
C ALA A 127 -4.92 2.97 -2.40
N ILE A 128 -5.77 2.12 -2.97
CA ILE A 128 -6.66 2.47 -4.10
C ILE A 128 -7.66 3.59 -3.75
N GLY A 129 -7.90 3.88 -2.46
CA GLY A 129 -8.81 4.94 -2.03
C GLY A 129 -10.20 4.76 -2.62
N ARG A 130 -10.80 5.83 -3.16
CA ARG A 130 -12.14 5.76 -3.76
C ARG A 130 -12.24 4.98 -5.07
N ARG A 131 -11.12 4.51 -5.64
CA ARG A 131 -11.16 3.69 -6.86
C ARG A 131 -11.90 2.37 -6.55
N PRO A 132 -12.94 1.99 -7.34
CA PRO A 132 -13.70 0.76 -7.11
C PRO A 132 -12.82 -0.48 -7.18
N LEU A 133 -13.09 -1.46 -6.31
CA LEU A 133 -12.35 -2.71 -6.25
C LEU A 133 -13.23 -3.85 -6.79
N ARG A 134 -12.97 -4.26 -8.03
CA ARG A 134 -13.75 -5.31 -8.68
C ARG A 134 -13.04 -6.67 -8.59
N VAL A 135 -13.45 -7.49 -7.64
CA VAL A 135 -12.94 -8.87 -7.46
C VAL A 135 -13.89 -9.88 -8.13
N ARG A 136 -13.93 -9.90 -9.47
CA ARG A 136 -14.81 -10.85 -10.20
C ARG A 136 -14.36 -12.30 -10.10
N LYS A 137 -13.05 -12.52 -10.07
CA LYS A 137 -12.41 -13.85 -9.96
C LYS A 137 -11.32 -13.76 -8.90
N PRO A 138 -11.58 -14.20 -7.66
CA PRO A 138 -10.60 -14.13 -6.58
C PRO A 138 -9.26 -14.78 -6.93
N ALA A 139 -9.29 -15.90 -7.66
CA ALA A 139 -8.09 -16.60 -8.12
C ALA A 139 -7.15 -15.73 -8.99
N SER A 140 -7.67 -14.79 -9.78
CA SER A 140 -6.83 -13.90 -10.61
C SER A 140 -6.04 -12.91 -9.76
N TRP A 141 -6.65 -12.40 -8.68
CA TRP A 141 -5.96 -11.52 -7.73
C TRP A 141 -4.97 -12.31 -6.86
N ALA A 142 -5.36 -13.49 -6.36
CA ALA A 142 -4.48 -14.36 -5.58
C ALA A 142 -3.23 -14.76 -6.39
N ALA A 143 -3.41 -15.16 -7.65
CA ALA A 143 -2.31 -15.45 -8.56
C ALA A 143 -1.37 -14.25 -8.76
N ALA A 144 -1.92 -13.04 -8.91
CA ALA A 144 -1.11 -11.84 -9.08
C ALA A 144 -0.34 -11.44 -7.82
N LEU A 145 -0.93 -11.58 -6.63
CA LEU A 145 -0.27 -11.34 -5.35
C LEU A 145 0.88 -12.32 -5.13
N ASP A 146 0.64 -13.62 -5.33
CA ASP A 146 1.66 -14.67 -5.23
C ASP A 146 2.82 -14.40 -6.21
N TYR A 147 2.51 -14.15 -7.48
CA TYR A 147 3.52 -13.78 -8.48
C TYR A 147 4.32 -12.55 -8.03
N THR A 148 3.66 -11.51 -7.54
CA THR A 148 4.32 -10.25 -7.16
C THR A 148 5.25 -10.43 -5.96
N VAL A 149 4.81 -11.12 -4.90
CA VAL A 149 5.64 -11.40 -3.73
C VAL A 149 6.84 -12.28 -4.10
N ARG A 150 6.64 -13.30 -4.93
CA ARG A 150 7.75 -14.12 -5.43
C ARG A 150 8.77 -13.29 -6.21
N LYS A 151 8.30 -12.35 -7.04
CA LYS A 151 9.19 -11.44 -7.79
C LYS A 151 9.97 -10.49 -6.87
N ILE A 152 9.32 -9.95 -5.83
CA ILE A 152 9.98 -9.11 -4.81
C ILE A 152 11.06 -9.92 -4.08
N ASN A 153 10.74 -11.17 -3.71
CA ASN A 153 11.63 -12.10 -3.03
C ASN A 153 12.54 -12.89 -3.98
N VAL A 154 12.82 -12.32 -5.17
CA VAL A 154 13.80 -12.82 -6.17
C VAL A 154 13.64 -14.30 -6.58
N HIS A 155 12.44 -14.86 -6.47
CA HIS A 155 12.16 -16.19 -6.99
C HIS A 155 12.14 -16.19 -8.53
N ASN A 156 12.68 -17.25 -9.12
CA ASN A 156 12.62 -17.46 -10.57
C ASN A 156 11.25 -18.05 -10.97
N VAL A 157 10.28 -17.18 -11.21
CA VAL A 157 8.91 -17.55 -11.58
C VAL A 157 8.41 -16.74 -12.77
N THR A 158 7.58 -17.35 -13.62
CA THR A 158 6.92 -16.70 -14.75
C THR A 158 5.42 -16.52 -14.49
N GLN A 159 4.82 -15.51 -15.14
CA GLN A 159 3.37 -15.28 -15.06
C GLN A 159 2.60 -16.50 -15.58
N ALA A 160 3.03 -17.10 -16.70
CA ALA A 160 2.45 -18.33 -17.25
C ALA A 160 2.43 -19.50 -16.24
N ALA A 161 3.51 -19.70 -15.47
CA ALA A 161 3.57 -20.77 -14.49
C ALA A 161 2.56 -20.57 -13.35
N ILE A 162 2.47 -19.35 -12.81
CA ILE A 162 1.52 -18.99 -11.75
C ILE A 162 0.08 -19.04 -12.28
N ALA A 163 -0.17 -18.49 -13.47
CA ALA A 163 -1.49 -18.52 -14.10
C ALA A 163 -2.01 -19.96 -14.26
N ARG A 164 -1.15 -20.88 -14.73
CA ARG A 164 -1.48 -22.31 -14.83
C ARG A 164 -1.77 -22.93 -13.46
N TYR A 165 -0.99 -22.58 -12.44
CA TYR A 165 -1.16 -23.11 -11.08
C TYR A 165 -2.50 -22.69 -10.44
N TYR A 166 -2.93 -21.45 -10.66
CA TYR A 166 -4.20 -20.93 -10.16
C TYR A 166 -5.40 -21.18 -11.11
N GLY A 167 -5.16 -21.75 -12.30
CA GLY A 167 -6.22 -21.98 -13.30
C GLY A 167 -6.80 -20.69 -13.90
N VAL A 168 -5.98 -19.65 -14.06
CA VAL A 168 -6.37 -18.34 -14.59
C VAL A 168 -5.58 -17.99 -15.86
N SER A 169 -5.95 -16.90 -16.55
CA SER A 169 -5.19 -16.45 -17.72
C SER A 169 -3.94 -15.68 -17.31
N GLU A 170 -2.84 -15.88 -18.05
CA GLU A 170 -1.60 -15.12 -17.87
C GLU A 170 -1.82 -13.61 -17.98
N GLN A 171 -2.69 -13.18 -18.91
CA GLN A 171 -3.09 -11.78 -19.05
C GLN A 171 -3.65 -11.21 -17.74
N SER A 172 -4.54 -11.94 -17.05
CA SER A 172 -5.13 -11.45 -15.79
C SER A 172 -4.10 -11.31 -14.67
N VAL A 173 -3.14 -12.23 -14.58
CA VAL A 173 -2.02 -12.13 -13.64
C VAL A 173 -1.18 -10.89 -13.94
N GLY A 174 -0.85 -10.67 -15.22
CA GLY A 174 -0.05 -9.53 -15.65
C GLY A 174 -0.75 -8.18 -15.44
N GLU A 175 -2.06 -8.08 -15.68
CA GLU A 175 -2.85 -6.86 -15.46
C GLU A 175 -2.91 -6.48 -13.97
N HIS A 176 -3.26 -7.44 -13.11
CA HIS A 176 -3.31 -7.20 -11.66
C HIS A 176 -1.94 -6.94 -11.06
N HIS A 177 -0.89 -7.65 -11.50
CA HIS A 177 0.49 -7.38 -11.09
C HIS A 177 0.91 -5.93 -11.43
N LYS A 178 0.63 -5.46 -12.65
CA LYS A 178 0.92 -4.07 -13.03
C LYS A 178 0.16 -3.06 -12.18
N ASP A 179 -1.11 -3.35 -11.84
CA ASP A 179 -1.90 -2.47 -10.99
C ASP A 179 -1.40 -2.44 -9.54
N LEU A 180 -0.96 -3.60 -8.99
CA LEU A 180 -0.30 -3.70 -7.69
C LEU A 180 0.98 -2.86 -7.67
N VAL A 181 1.88 -3.10 -8.63
CA VAL A 181 3.16 -2.38 -8.77
C VAL A 181 2.91 -0.88 -8.86
N LYS A 182 1.97 -0.43 -9.68
CA LYS A 182 1.68 1.00 -9.85
C LYS A 182 1.02 1.63 -8.61
N THR A 183 0.09 0.93 -7.97
CA THR A 183 -0.71 1.50 -6.87
C THR A 183 0.11 1.60 -5.59
N LEU A 184 0.88 0.56 -5.30
CA LEU A 184 1.72 0.47 -4.11
C LEU A 184 3.12 1.02 -4.34
N ASP A 185 3.43 1.41 -5.59
CA ASP A 185 4.75 1.86 -6.03
C ASP A 185 5.84 0.86 -5.62
N LEU A 186 5.62 -0.41 -6.00
CA LEU A 186 6.47 -1.54 -5.64
C LEU A 186 7.75 -1.54 -6.48
N MET A 187 8.85 -1.90 -5.82
CA MET A 187 10.13 -2.18 -6.47
C MET A 187 10.59 -3.62 -6.19
N PRO A 188 11.52 -4.17 -6.98
CA PRO A 188 12.22 -5.40 -6.58
C PRO A 188 12.83 -5.23 -5.20
N CYS A 189 12.74 -6.26 -4.35
CA CYS A 189 13.23 -6.23 -2.98
C CYS A 189 12.62 -5.11 -2.11
N ASP A 190 11.38 -4.67 -2.40
CA ASP A 190 10.64 -3.72 -1.57
C ASP A 190 10.63 -4.15 -0.09
N TYR A 191 11.11 -3.28 0.79
CA TYR A 191 11.29 -3.55 2.22
C TYR A 191 10.00 -3.98 2.94
N ARG A 192 8.83 -3.60 2.43
CA ARG A 192 7.55 -3.98 3.05
C ARG A 192 7.23 -5.46 2.88
N TYR A 193 7.76 -6.09 1.82
CA TYR A 193 7.33 -7.43 1.38
C TYR A 193 8.50 -8.41 1.15
N PHE A 194 9.74 -7.94 1.24
CA PHE A 194 10.92 -8.77 1.21
C PHE A 194 11.14 -9.44 2.57
N VAL A 195 11.36 -10.74 2.59
CA VAL A 195 11.51 -11.55 3.82
C VAL A 195 12.87 -12.23 3.94
N GLY A 196 13.77 -12.03 2.97
CA GLY A 196 15.12 -12.58 3.03
C GLY A 196 15.97 -11.96 4.15
N PRO A 197 17.01 -12.66 4.62
CA PRO A 197 17.83 -12.21 5.75
C PRO A 197 18.68 -10.97 5.46
N GLU A 198 19.08 -10.77 4.20
CA GLU A 198 19.78 -9.58 3.71
C GLU A 198 19.01 -9.02 2.53
N ASN A 199 18.55 -7.76 2.62
CA ASN A 199 17.89 -7.12 1.49
C ASN A 199 18.96 -6.69 0.48
N PRO A 200 18.89 -7.11 -0.80
CA PRO A 200 19.86 -6.70 -1.81
C PRO A 200 19.99 -5.18 -1.98
N LEU A 201 18.97 -4.41 -1.61
CA LEU A 201 19.01 -2.95 -1.66
C LEU A 201 19.92 -2.33 -0.58
N ASP A 202 20.17 -3.01 0.54
CA ASP A 202 21.03 -2.48 1.61
C ASP A 202 22.44 -2.16 1.10
N LYS A 203 22.98 -3.07 0.27
CA LYS A 203 24.30 -2.89 -0.37
C LYS A 203 24.33 -1.72 -1.35
N LEU A 204 23.20 -1.42 -2.00
CA LEU A 204 23.07 -0.27 -2.90
C LEU A 204 23.01 1.04 -2.12
N VAL A 205 22.31 1.06 -0.98
CA VAL A 205 22.24 2.22 -0.09
C VAL A 205 23.63 2.53 0.47
N GLU A 206 24.32 1.51 1.02
CA GLU A 206 25.70 1.66 1.51
C GLU A 206 26.64 2.21 0.42
N ALA A 207 26.56 1.68 -0.80
CA ALA A 207 27.38 2.14 -1.92
C ALA A 207 27.08 3.60 -2.31
N ALA A 208 25.81 4.02 -2.25
CA ALA A 208 25.41 5.40 -2.53
C ALA A 208 25.94 6.37 -1.47
N GLU A 209 25.80 6.04 -0.19
CA GLU A 209 26.35 6.84 0.91
C GLU A 209 27.87 6.99 0.82
N MET A 210 28.58 5.88 0.53
CA MET A 210 30.02 5.91 0.30
C MET A 210 30.42 6.82 -0.87
N LEU A 211 29.64 6.82 -1.95
CA LEU A 211 29.89 7.69 -3.10
C LEU A 211 29.71 9.16 -2.74
N GLU A 212 28.63 9.51 -2.03
CA GLU A 212 28.38 10.89 -1.56
C GLU A 212 29.51 11.38 -0.65
N GLU A 213 30.03 10.53 0.24
CA GLU A 213 31.17 10.89 1.08
C GLU A 213 32.46 11.14 0.29
N LEU A 214 32.72 10.34 -0.74
CA LEU A 214 33.88 10.50 -1.62
C LEU A 214 33.77 11.79 -2.44
N GLU A 215 32.58 12.09 -2.97
CA GLU A 215 32.32 13.32 -3.71
C GLU A 215 32.51 14.56 -2.83
N ARG A 216 32.01 14.53 -1.59
CA ARG A 216 32.24 15.61 -0.62
C ARG A 216 33.74 15.81 -0.35
N LYS A 217 34.49 14.74 -0.08
CA LYS A 217 35.95 14.81 0.13
C LYS A 217 36.70 15.33 -1.09
N PHE A 218 36.25 14.99 -2.30
CA PHE A 218 36.85 15.45 -3.54
C PHE A 218 36.61 16.95 -3.78
N GLN A 219 35.42 17.48 -3.44
CA GLN A 219 35.09 18.90 -3.56
C GLN A 219 35.77 19.78 -2.49
N GLU A 220 36.10 19.21 -1.33
CA GLU A 220 36.82 19.88 -0.24
C GLU A 220 38.35 19.95 -0.45
N SER A 221 38.89 19.29 -1.49
CA SER A 221 40.33 19.22 -1.83
C SER A 221 40.70 20.16 -2.98
#